data_AF-A0A661GI39-F1
#
_entry.id   AF-A0A661GI39-F1
#
_cell.length_a   1.000
_cell.length_b   1.000
_cell.length_c   1.000
_cell.angle_alpha   90.00
_cell.angle_beta   90.00
_cell.angle_gamma   90.00
#
_symmetry.space_group_name_H-M   'P 1'
#
loop_
_entity.id
_entity.type
_entity.pdbx_description
1 polymer ?
#
loop_
_entity_poly.entity_id
_entity_poly.type
_entity_poly.pdbx_seq_one_letter_code
_entity_poly.pdbx_strand_id
1 'polypeptide(L)' 'MGSQHTFSFEFFPPKTADGVDALDQARTRLAALEPDFVSVTFGAGSSTREGTLETVPACQAAG' A
#
# COMPACT_ATOMS: atom_id res chain seq x y z
N MET A 1 9.30 16.49 -25.32
CA MET A 1 8.97 15.34 -24.45
C MET A 1 8.96 15.84 -23.01
N GLY A 2 7.79 16.06 -22.42
CA GLY A 2 7.71 16.27 -20.98
C GLY A 2 8.12 14.97 -20.29
N SER A 3 8.96 15.05 -19.27
CA SER A 3 9.25 13.92 -18.38
C SER A 3 7.94 13.48 -17.74
N GLN A 4 7.43 12.31 -18.13
CA GLN A 4 6.40 11.62 -17.37
C GLN A 4 7.04 11.29 -16.02
N HIS A 5 6.68 12.04 -14.98
CA HIS A 5 7.22 11.83 -13.64
C HIS A 5 6.46 10.66 -13.01
N THR A 6 7.15 9.53 -12.87
CA THR A 6 6.64 8.38 -12.12
C THR A 6 6.53 8.75 -10.64
N PHE A 7 5.38 8.45 -10.03
CA PHE A 7 5.21 8.58 -8.59
C PHE A 7 4.44 7.39 -8.02
N SER A 8 4.68 7.11 -6.74
CA SER A 8 4.15 5.94 -6.05
C SER A 8 3.93 6.25 -4.57
N PHE A 9 3.18 5.38 -3.90
CA PHE A 9 2.97 5.43 -2.45
C PHE A 9 3.49 4.15 -1.79
N GLU A 10 3.98 4.30 -0.56
CA GLU A 10 4.38 3.17 0.28
C GLU A 10 3.47 3.07 1.50
N PHE A 11 3.02 1.85 1.79
CA PHE A 11 2.22 1.54 2.97
C PHE A 11 2.96 0.60 3.92
N PHE A 12 2.62 0.69 5.20
CA PHE A 12 3.08 -0.26 6.21
C PHE A 12 1.97 -1.27 6.50
N PRO A 13 2.30 -2.55 6.70
CA PRO A 13 1.30 -3.56 7.05
C PRO A 13 0.63 -3.20 8.39
N PRO A 14 -0.71 -3.18 8.45
CA PRO A 14 -1.42 -2.82 9.65
C PRO A 14 -1.24 -3.92 10.71
N LYS A 15 -1.25 -3.52 11.98
CA LYS A 15 -1.12 -4.44 13.13
C LYS A 15 -2.43 -4.67 13.87
N THR A 16 -3.48 -3.96 13.50
CA THR A 16 -4.79 -3.94 14.17
C THR A 16 -5.91 -3.87 13.13
N ALA A 17 -7.12 -4.29 13.51
CA ALA A 17 -8.30 -4.22 12.65
C ALA A 17 -8.65 -2.78 12.25
N ASP A 18 -8.56 -1.84 13.18
CA ASP A 18 -8.69 -0.39 12.90
C ASP A 18 -7.65 0.09 11.86
N GLY A 19 -6.42 -0.44 11.94
CA GLY A 19 -5.37 -0.14 10.98
C GLY A 19 -5.66 -0.67 9.57
N VAL A 20 -6.37 -1.80 9.46
CA VAL A 20 -6.82 -2.34 8.16
C VAL A 20 -7.84 -1.40 7.53
N ASP A 21 -8.82 -0.94 8.30
CA ASP A 21 -9.84 0.00 7.81
C ASP A 21 -9.22 1.36 7.43
N ALA A 22 -8.32 1.89 8.26
CA ALA A 22 -7.58 3.11 7.96
C ALA A 22 -6.73 2.99 6.68
N LEU A 23 -6.08 1.84 6.48
CA LEU A 23 -5.30 1.56 5.27
C LEU A 23 -6.21 1.47 4.04
N ASP A 24 -7.36 0.82 4.15
CA ASP A 24 -8.36 0.72 3.09
C ASP A 24 -8.84 2.11 2.63
N GLN A 25 -9.21 2.96 3.59
CA GLN A 25 -9.63 4.33 3.33
C GLN A 25 -8.51 5.16 2.69
N ALA A 26 -7.28 5.07 3.22
CA ALA A 26 -6.14 5.84 2.72
C ALA A 26 -5.79 5.44 1.29
N ARG A 27 -5.69 4.13 1.02
CA ARG A 27 -5.48 3.56 -0.31
C ARG A 27 -6.54 4.04 -1.30
N THR A 28 -7.82 3.96 -0.95
CA THR A 28 -8.92 4.36 -1.83
C THR A 28 -8.82 5.84 -2.20
N ARG A 29 -8.49 6.71 -1.24
CA ARG A 29 -8.32 8.15 -1.52
C ARG A 29 -7.10 8.44 -2.39
N LEU A 30 -5.99 7.72 -2.17
CA LEU A 30 -4.75 7.92 -2.91
C LEU A 30 -4.79 7.31 -4.32
N ALA A 31 -5.58 6.27 -4.54
CA ALA A 31 -5.79 5.67 -5.86
C ALA A 31 -6.37 6.67 -6.87
N ALA A 32 -7.15 7.66 -6.41
CA ALA A 32 -7.67 8.74 -7.25
C ALA A 32 -6.60 9.65 -7.87
N LEU A 33 -5.34 9.55 -7.41
CA LEU A 33 -4.22 10.26 -8.00
C LEU A 33 -3.59 9.50 -9.17
N GLU A 34 -3.96 8.24 -9.40
CA GLU A 34 -3.41 7.36 -10.44
C GLU A 34 -1.88 7.16 -10.33
N PRO A 35 -1.37 6.69 -9.17
CA PRO A 35 0.05 6.37 -9.03
C PRO A 35 0.45 5.21 -9.95
N ASP A 36 1.69 5.21 -10.43
CA ASP A 36 2.20 4.13 -11.29
C ASP A 36 2.25 2.78 -10.57
N PHE A 37 2.50 2.80 -9.26
CA PHE A 37 2.49 1.62 -8.40
C PHE A 37 2.37 2.00 -6.92
N VAL A 38 2.15 0.99 -6.08
CA VAL A 38 2.23 1.10 -4.62
C VAL A 38 3.14 0.00 -4.07
N SER A 39 3.87 0.30 -2.99
CA SER A 39 4.69 -0.68 -2.26
C SER A 39 4.14 -0.93 -0.86
N VAL A 40 4.48 -2.09 -0.30
CA VAL A 40 4.20 -2.41 1.11
C VAL A 40 5.52 -2.78 1.78
N THR A 41 5.86 -2.09 2.87
CA THR A 41 7.12 -2.34 3.58
C THR A 41 7.19 -3.76 4.14
N PHE A 42 8.33 -4.42 3.96
CA PHE A 42 8.65 -5.70 4.61
C PHE A 42 9.57 -5.44 5.81
N GLY A 43 9.05 -5.65 7.02
CA GLY A 43 9.76 -5.36 8.26
C GLY A 43 11.05 -6.16 8.43
N ALA A 44 12.06 -5.53 9.03
CA ALA A 44 13.34 -6.16 9.33
C ALA A 44 13.15 -7.45 10.16
N GLY A 45 13.95 -8.48 9.84
CA GLY A 45 13.88 -9.77 10.53
C GLY A 45 12.58 -10.56 10.29
N SER A 46 11.84 -10.27 9.21
CA SER A 46 10.55 -10.92 8.89
C SER A 46 9.43 -10.62 9.89
N SER A 47 9.58 -9.57 10.70
CA SER A 47 8.64 -9.20 11.78
C SER A 47 7.23 -8.81 11.31
N THR A 48 7.07 -8.46 10.04
CA THR A 48 5.76 -8.13 9.45
C THR A 48 5.39 -9.01 8.26
N ARG A 49 6.05 -10.16 8.10
CA ARG A 49 5.89 -11.01 6.90
C ARG A 49 4.44 -11.39 6.62
N GLU A 50 3.70 -11.83 7.63
CA GLU A 50 2.28 -12.19 7.49
C GLU A 50 1.46 -10.96 7.09
N GLY A 51 1.57 -9.86 7.85
CA GLY A 51 0.87 -8.62 7.52
C GLY A 51 1.20 -8.06 6.12
N THR A 52 2.45 -8.15 5.65
CA THR A 52 2.82 -7.73 4.30
C THR A 52 2.14 -8.62 3.24
N LEU A 53 2.12 -9.95 3.44
CA LEU A 53 1.50 -10.90 2.51
C LEU A 53 -0.02 -10.75 2.45
N GLU A 54 -0.67 -10.31 3.53
CA GLU A 54 -2.10 -10.00 3.56
C GLU A 54 -2.41 -8.63 2.92
N THR A 55 -1.51 -7.66 3.08
CA THR A 55 -1.71 -6.28 2.62
C THR A 55 -1.52 -6.13 1.11
N VAL A 56 -0.59 -6.88 0.51
CA VAL A 56 -0.30 -6.78 -0.95
C VAL A 56 -1.54 -7.12 -1.81
N PRO A 57 -2.23 -8.26 -1.61
CA PRO A 57 -3.44 -8.58 -2.35
C PRO A 57 -4.56 -7.55 -2.13
N ALA A 58 -4.68 -7.01 -0.91
CA ALA A 58 -5.61 -5.93 -0.63
C ALA A 58 -5.30 -4.77 -1.56
N CYS A 59 -4.08 -4.23 -1.56
CA CYS A 59 -3.67 -3.13 -2.43
C CYS A 59 -3.90 -3.37 -3.94
N GLN A 60 -3.79 -4.60 -4.43
CA GLN A 60 -4.01 -4.95 -5.84
C GLN A 60 -5.50 -4.95 -6.25
N ALA A 61 -6.43 -5.22 -5.33
CA ALA A 61 -7.85 -5.36 -5.64
C ALA A 61 -8.60 -4.03 -5.80
N ALA A 62 -7.94 -2.88 -5.64
CA ALA A 62 -8.53 -1.54 -5.79
C ALA A 62 -8.09 -0.82 -7.08
N GLY A 63 -7.57 -1.55 -8.06
CA GLY A 63 -7.30 -1.05 -9.41
C GLY A 63 -8.52 -1.13 -10.31
#